data_AF-A0A161IPD9-F1
#
_entry.id   AF-A0A161IPD9-F1
#
_cell.length_a   1.000
_cell.length_b   1.000
_cell.length_c   1.000
_cell.angle_alpha   90.00
_cell.angle_beta   90.00
_cell.angle_gamma   90.00
#
_symmetry.space_group_name_H-M   'P 1'
#
loop_
_entity.id
_entity.type
_entity.pdbx_description
1 polymer ?
#
loop_
_entity_poly.entity_id
_entity_poly.type
_entity_poly.pdbx_seq_one_letter_code
_entity_poly.pdbx_strand_id
1 'polypeptide(L)'
;MQIQQYALALNQQMRAETVKKQCKMCGKVTIFTDTTIRRHNANGKNIYQFAIYKCPKNHSWNKKLNIYKSFTEHVDPQSIVPTSFVEIEPGKKITSLKRGDSSCEIKITSVNGSFRIDRTLADHLEGWSRSEIAQNIKTGKILLNDCLTKPSQKLSVHDKIFIDVK
;
A
#
# COMPACT_ATOMS: atom_id res chain seq x y z
N MET A 1 12.34 19.30 20.31
CA MET A 1 12.03 17.92 19.89
C MET A 1 12.18 17.85 18.37
N GLN A 2 13.11 17.07 17.85
CA GLN A 2 13.22 16.87 16.40
C GLN A 2 12.24 15.78 15.98
N ILE A 3 11.21 16.16 15.20
CA ILE A 3 10.32 15.20 14.56
C ILE A 3 10.97 14.80 13.24
N GLN A 4 11.28 13.51 13.08
CA GLN A 4 11.80 13.01 11.83
C GLN A 4 10.65 12.58 10.92
N GLN A 5 10.67 13.08 9.69
CA GLN A 5 9.61 12.89 8.71
C GLN A 5 10.10 11.94 7.61
N TYR A 6 9.40 10.83 7.41
CA TYR A 6 9.73 9.82 6.41
C TYR A 6 8.58 9.59 5.42
N ALA A 7 8.92 9.39 4.16
CA ALA A 7 7.99 8.98 3.12
C ALA A 7 8.19 7.50 2.80
N LEU A 8 7.11 6.72 2.81
CA LEU A 8 7.14 5.28 2.57
C LEU A 8 6.27 4.87 1.38
N ALA A 9 6.91 4.26 0.39
CA ALA A 9 6.26 3.63 -0.76
C ALA A 9 6.13 2.11 -0.55
N LEU A 10 4.91 1.60 -0.46
CA LEU A 10 4.62 0.20 -0.19
C LEU A 10 4.28 -0.54 -1.48
N ASN A 11 5.27 -1.26 -2.01
CA ASN A 11 5.14 -2.05 -3.23
C ASN A 11 5.15 -3.55 -2.91
N GLN A 12 4.05 -4.24 -3.14
CA GLN A 12 4.04 -5.69 -3.06
C GLN A 12 4.77 -6.21 -4.31
N GLN A 13 5.83 -7.00 -4.14
CA GLN A 13 6.52 -7.63 -5.26
C GLN A 13 5.49 -8.37 -6.12
N MET A 14 5.21 -7.83 -7.31
CA MET A 14 4.29 -8.40 -8.27
C MET A 14 4.94 -9.65 -8.88
N ARG A 15 4.82 -10.79 -8.20
CA ARG A 15 4.86 -12.06 -8.92
C ARG A 15 3.62 -12.12 -9.80
N ALA A 16 3.79 -12.48 -11.06
CA ALA A 16 2.67 -12.63 -11.99
C ALA A 16 1.62 -13.54 -11.35
N GLU A 17 0.48 -12.94 -10.96
CA GLU A 17 -0.60 -13.68 -10.31
C GLU A 17 -1.15 -14.68 -11.33
N THR A 18 -1.26 -15.95 -10.93
CA THR A 18 -1.87 -17.00 -11.75
C THR A 18 -3.21 -17.40 -11.15
N VAL A 19 -4.23 -17.58 -12.01
CA VAL A 19 -5.60 -17.90 -11.59
C VAL A 19 -6.11 -19.07 -12.42
N LYS A 20 -6.67 -20.10 -11.76
CA LYS A 20 -7.37 -21.20 -12.46
C LYS A 20 -8.79 -20.76 -12.80
N LYS A 21 -9.15 -20.80 -14.09
CA LYS A 21 -10.49 -20.45 -14.56
C LYS A 21 -10.85 -21.20 -15.83
N GLN A 22 -12.14 -21.46 -16.06
CA GLN A 22 -12.62 -21.95 -17.34
C GLN A 22 -12.42 -20.89 -18.43
N CYS A 23 -11.67 -21.24 -19.47
CA CYS A 23 -11.50 -20.38 -20.63
C CYS A 23 -12.68 -20.60 -21.59
N LYS A 24 -13.45 -19.54 -21.84
CA LYS A 24 -14.62 -19.58 -22.74
C LYS A 24 -14.28 -20.06 -24.15
N MET A 25 -13.09 -19.72 -24.64
CA MET A 25 -12.64 -20.12 -25.98
C MET A 25 -12.03 -21.54 -26.01
N CYS A 26 -11.42 -21.99 -24.91
CA CYS A 26 -10.85 -23.35 -24.85
C CYS A 26 -11.84 -24.41 -24.38
N GLY A 27 -12.99 -24.01 -23.82
CA GLY A 27 -13.98 -24.89 -23.19
C GLY A 27 -13.56 -25.50 -21.84
N LYS A 28 -12.26 -25.56 -21.53
CA LYS A 28 -11.70 -26.20 -20.33
C LYS A 28 -11.17 -25.22 -19.27
N VAL A 29 -11.05 -25.72 -18.04
CA VAL A 29 -10.33 -25.03 -16.95
C VAL A 29 -8.84 -24.96 -17.29
N THR A 30 -8.27 -23.76 -17.23
CA THR A 30 -6.88 -23.49 -17.55
C THR A 30 -6.32 -22.42 -16.63
N ILE A 31 -4.99 -22.27 -16.63
CA ILE A 31 -4.30 -21.26 -15.84
C ILE A 31 -4.24 -19.98 -16.66
N PHE A 32 -4.69 -18.89 -16.07
CA PHE A 32 -4.59 -17.54 -16.60
C PHE A 32 -3.50 -16.79 -15.86
N THR A 33 -2.55 -16.21 -16.59
CA THR A 33 -1.42 -15.45 -16.04
C THR A 33 -1.65 -13.96 -16.25
N ASP A 34 -1.45 -13.14 -15.21
CA ASP A 34 -1.52 -11.68 -15.33
C ASP A 34 -0.44 -11.21 -16.30
N THR A 35 -0.85 -10.48 -17.34
CA THR A 35 0.06 -9.92 -18.33
C THR A 35 0.69 -8.61 -17.88
N THR A 36 0.33 -8.09 -16.70
CA THR A 36 0.62 -6.74 -16.18
C THR A 36 -0.02 -5.59 -16.98
N ILE A 37 -0.59 -5.88 -18.15
CA ILE A 37 -1.34 -4.92 -18.95
C ILE A 37 -2.66 -4.58 -18.24
N ARG A 38 -3.02 -3.30 -18.29
CA ARG A 38 -4.26 -2.75 -17.73
C ARG A 38 -5.12 -2.14 -18.83
N ARG A 39 -6.42 -2.37 -18.75
CA ARG A 39 -7.42 -1.79 -19.66
C ARG A 39 -8.37 -0.90 -18.86
N HIS A 40 -8.59 0.31 -19.36
CA HIS A 40 -9.59 1.22 -18.82
C HIS A 40 -10.73 1.38 -19.82
N ASN A 41 -11.96 1.23 -19.34
CA ASN A 41 -13.17 1.54 -20.10
C ASN A 41 -13.93 2.63 -19.35
N ALA A 42 -14.36 3.69 -20.03
CA ALA A 42 -15.20 4.73 -19.44
C ALA A 42 -16.64 4.62 -19.96
N ASN A 43 -17.63 4.96 -19.13
CA ASN A 43 -19.04 5.08 -19.55
C ASN A 43 -19.63 6.47 -19.29
N GLY A 44 -18.79 7.50 -19.29
CA GLY A 44 -19.18 8.88 -18.99
C GLY A 44 -19.28 9.20 -17.49
N LYS A 45 -19.72 8.25 -16.65
CA LYS A 45 -19.83 8.43 -15.17
C LYS A 45 -18.72 7.75 -14.38
N ASN A 46 -18.27 6.58 -14.85
CA ASN A 46 -17.26 5.79 -14.18
C ASN A 46 -16.15 5.36 -15.15
N ILE A 47 -14.94 5.21 -14.61
CA ILE A 47 -13.79 4.59 -15.26
C ILE A 47 -13.60 3.21 -14.63
N TYR A 48 -13.77 2.16 -15.42
CA TYR A 48 -13.57 0.78 -15.02
C TYR A 48 -12.16 0.34 -15.37
N GLN A 49 -11.41 -0.15 -14.38
CA GLN A 49 -10.07 -0.68 -14.58
C GLN A 49 -10.10 -2.21 -14.54
N PHE A 50 -9.44 -2.84 -15.52
CA PHE A 50 -9.30 -4.29 -15.63
C PHE A 50 -7.83 -4.69 -15.76
N ALA A 51 -7.44 -5.79 -15.13
CA ALA A 51 -6.22 -6.52 -15.44
C ALA A 51 -6.50 -7.56 -16.53
N ILE A 52 -5.59 -7.64 -17.51
CA ILE A 52 -5.68 -8.61 -18.60
C ILE A 52 -4.88 -9.84 -18.21
N TYR A 53 -5.55 -10.98 -18.10
CA TYR A 53 -4.92 -12.27 -17.94
C TYR A 53 -4.99 -13.06 -19.24
N LYS A 54 -3.99 -13.88 -19.51
CA LYS A 54 -3.96 -14.75 -20.69
C LYS A 54 -3.76 -16.20 -20.32
N CYS A 55 -4.48 -17.09 -21.00
CA CYS A 55 -4.23 -18.52 -20.92
C CYS A 55 -3.06 -18.94 -21.84
N PRO A 56 -2.54 -20.18 -21.78
CA PRO A 56 -1.43 -20.64 -22.62
C PRO A 56 -1.72 -20.55 -24.12
N LYS A 57 -3.01 -20.57 -24.51
CA LYS A 57 -3.48 -20.35 -25.88
C LYS A 57 -3.74 -18.87 -26.23
N ASN A 58 -3.21 -17.93 -25.45
CA ASN A 58 -3.31 -16.48 -25.68
C ASN A 58 -4.75 -15.89 -25.63
N HIS A 59 -5.75 -16.64 -25.16
CA HIS A 59 -7.10 -16.08 -24.94
C HIS A 59 -7.13 -15.20 -23.71
N SER A 60 -7.85 -14.08 -23.80
CA SER A 60 -7.89 -13.07 -22.75
C SER A 60 -9.03 -13.29 -21.77
N TRP A 61 -8.75 -13.06 -20.49
CA TRP A 61 -9.74 -12.91 -19.45
C TRP A 61 -9.47 -11.61 -18.68
N ASN A 62 -10.50 -10.77 -18.57
CA ASN A 62 -10.40 -9.49 -17.87
C ASN A 62 -10.89 -9.65 -16.42
N LYS A 63 -10.00 -9.40 -15.46
CA LYS A 63 -10.32 -9.31 -14.03
C LYS A 63 -10.56 -7.84 -13.69
N LYS A 64 -11.76 -7.49 -13.24
CA LYS A 64 -12.06 -6.13 -12.78
C LYS A 64 -11.23 -5.83 -11.53
N LEU A 65 -10.52 -4.71 -11.53
CA LEU A 65 -9.71 -4.27 -10.40
C LEU A 65 -10.46 -3.22 -9.59
N ASN A 66 -10.89 -2.14 -10.23
CA ASN A 66 -11.50 -1.02 -9.54
C ASN A 66 -12.45 -0.22 -10.45
N ILE A 67 -13.24 0.67 -9.84
CA ILE A 67 -14.16 1.59 -10.50
C ILE A 67 -14.00 2.97 -9.87
N TYR A 68 -13.68 3.98 -10.68
CA TYR A 68 -13.53 5.38 -10.26
C TYR A 68 -14.64 6.23 -10.86
N LYS A 69 -14.98 7.37 -10.25
CA LYS A 69 -15.86 8.37 -10.89
C LYS A 69 -15.04 9.17 -11.90
N SER A 70 -15.64 9.53 -13.03
CA SER A 70 -15.01 10.36 -14.06
C SER A 70 -14.87 11.83 -13.66
N PHE A 71 -15.62 12.29 -12.65
CA PHE A 71 -15.75 13.71 -12.28
C PHE A 71 -15.26 14.05 -10.86
N THR A 72 -14.38 13.25 -10.27
CA THR A 72 -13.69 13.71 -9.05
C THR A 72 -12.67 14.77 -9.43
N GLU A 73 -12.73 15.95 -8.80
CA GLU A 73 -11.67 16.96 -8.87
C GLU A 73 -10.33 16.26 -8.75
N HIS A 74 -9.51 16.38 -9.78
CA HIS A 74 -8.15 15.87 -9.75
C HIS A 74 -7.40 16.74 -8.75
N VAL A 75 -7.35 16.30 -7.49
CA VAL A 75 -6.34 16.81 -6.57
C VAL A 75 -5.02 16.34 -7.17
N ASP A 76 -4.27 17.30 -7.69
CA ASP A 76 -2.94 17.04 -8.23
C ASP A 76 -2.12 16.37 -7.11
N PRO A 77 -1.61 15.14 -7.29
CA PRO A 77 -0.85 14.46 -6.25
C PRO A 77 0.37 15.28 -5.77
N GLN A 78 0.82 16.24 -6.59
CA GLN A 78 1.90 17.17 -6.25
C GLN A 78 1.46 18.29 -5.29
N SER A 79 0.16 18.61 -5.18
CA SER A 79 -0.31 19.75 -4.38
C SER A 79 -0.49 19.44 -2.88
N ILE A 80 -0.20 18.21 -2.42
CA ILE A 80 -0.38 17.78 -1.01
C ILE A 80 0.96 17.52 -0.29
N VAL A 81 2.06 18.13 -0.73
CA VAL A 81 3.35 17.95 -0.04
C VAL A 81 3.81 19.26 0.61
N PRO A 82 3.55 19.47 1.92
CA PRO A 82 4.41 20.30 2.72
C PRO A 82 5.60 19.47 3.21
N THR A 83 6.81 20.02 3.00
CA THR A 83 7.99 19.94 3.89
C THR A 83 8.71 18.59 3.99
N SER A 84 9.91 18.53 3.38
CA SER A 84 11.06 17.64 3.65
C SER A 84 10.81 16.27 4.33
N PHE A 85 10.07 15.37 3.67
CA PHE A 85 10.07 13.95 4.04
C PHE A 85 11.29 13.26 3.41
N VAL A 86 12.04 12.49 4.20
CA VAL A 86 13.13 11.64 3.69
C VAL A 86 12.52 10.37 3.12
N GLU A 87 12.71 10.11 1.83
CA GLU A 87 12.25 8.87 1.21
C GLU A 87 13.04 7.67 1.75
N ILE A 88 12.32 6.64 2.19
CA ILE A 88 12.92 5.38 2.63
C ILE A 88 13.07 4.47 1.41
N GLU A 89 14.32 4.29 0.98
CA GLU A 89 14.66 3.30 -0.05
C GLU A 89 14.24 1.88 0.37
N PRO A 90 13.80 1.04 -0.59
CA PRO A 90 13.39 -0.33 -0.30
C PRO A 90 14.53 -1.13 0.34
N GLY A 91 14.32 -1.59 1.58
CA GLY A 91 15.29 -2.37 2.36
C GLY A 91 16.09 -1.56 3.40
N LYS A 92 16.01 -0.24 3.41
CA LYS A 92 16.56 0.59 4.49
C LYS A 92 15.61 0.60 5.68
N LYS A 93 16.14 0.33 6.87
CA LYS A 93 15.40 0.42 8.13
C LYS A 93 15.62 1.79 8.77
N ILE A 94 14.59 2.30 9.43
CA ILE A 94 14.64 3.50 10.26
C ILE A 94 15.40 3.13 11.55
N THR A 95 16.65 3.57 11.64
CA THR A 95 17.53 3.35 12.80
C THR A 95 17.41 4.44 13.87
N SER A 96 16.82 5.57 13.50
CA SER A 96 16.83 6.82 14.26
C SER A 96 15.97 6.78 15.53
N LEU A 97 15.09 5.78 15.66
CA LEU A 97 14.20 5.61 16.82
C LEU A 97 14.85 4.95 18.04
N LYS A 98 16.11 4.50 17.94
CA LYS A 98 16.85 3.89 19.07
C LYS A 98 17.36 4.88 20.12
N ARG A 99 17.35 6.19 19.85
CA ARG A 99 17.94 7.21 20.75
C ARG A 99 17.01 7.78 21.83
N GLY A 100 15.80 7.25 21.99
CA GLY A 100 14.95 7.53 23.16
C GLY A 100 14.22 8.88 23.18
N ASP A 101 14.62 9.87 22.37
CA ASP A 101 14.03 11.23 22.39
C ASP A 101 13.58 11.73 21.00
N SER A 102 13.00 10.85 20.17
CA SER A 102 12.64 11.22 18.80
C SER A 102 11.27 10.69 18.41
N SER A 103 10.33 11.61 18.19
CA SER A 103 9.03 11.31 17.56
C SER A 103 9.23 11.22 16.04
N CYS A 104 8.48 10.33 15.39
CA CYS A 104 8.60 10.07 13.97
C CYS A 104 7.22 10.15 13.29
N GLU A 105 7.19 10.79 12.13
CA GLU A 105 6.02 10.85 11.26
C GLU A 105 6.33 10.10 9.95
N ILE A 106 5.56 9.07 9.64
CA ILE A 106 5.70 8.28 8.41
C ILE A 106 4.46 8.54 7.55
N LYS A 107 4.65 9.13 6.37
CA LYS A 107 3.59 9.35 5.39
C LYS A 107 3.63 8.26 4.32
N ILE A 108 2.49 7.63 4.07
CA ILE A 108 2.35 6.61 3.03
C ILE A 108 2.12 7.30 1.68
N THR A 109 3.11 7.26 0.79
CA THR A 109 3.06 7.94 -0.52
C THR A 109 2.44 7.08 -1.61
N SER A 110 2.61 5.76 -1.54
CA SER A 110 1.97 4.81 -2.45
C SER A 110 1.70 3.47 -1.77
N VAL A 111 0.59 2.83 -2.15
CA VAL A 111 0.21 1.49 -1.67
C VAL A 111 -0.21 0.65 -2.86
N ASN A 112 0.60 -0.33 -3.22
CA ASN A 112 0.28 -1.34 -4.21
C ASN A 112 0.22 -2.72 -3.55
N GLY A 113 -0.94 -3.04 -2.98
CA GLY A 113 -1.18 -4.28 -2.23
C GLY A 113 -2.00 -4.05 -0.96
N SER A 114 -2.09 -5.06 -0.11
CA SER A 114 -2.76 -4.98 1.20
C SER A 114 -1.73 -5.08 2.32
N PHE A 115 -1.35 -3.94 2.89
CA PHE A 115 -0.34 -3.86 3.95
C PHE A 115 -0.98 -3.58 5.30
N ARG A 116 -0.59 -4.34 6.32
CA ARG A 116 -1.04 -4.13 7.70
C ARG A 116 -0.02 -3.27 8.43
N ILE A 117 -0.50 -2.32 9.24
CA ILE A 117 0.35 -1.40 10.00
C ILE A 117 1.38 -2.13 10.88
N ASP A 118 0.98 -3.20 11.58
CA ASP A 118 1.87 -3.98 12.46
C ASP A 118 3.07 -4.58 11.72
N ARG A 119 2.80 -5.16 10.55
CA ARG A 119 3.83 -5.79 9.72
C ARG A 119 4.70 -4.76 9.04
N THR A 120 4.10 -3.71 8.46
CA THR A 120 4.83 -2.64 7.78
C THR A 120 5.83 -1.98 8.71
N LEU A 121 5.41 -1.64 9.93
CA LEU A 121 6.32 -1.04 10.90
C LEU A 121 7.43 -2.01 11.32
N ALA A 122 7.15 -3.32 11.48
CA ALA A 122 8.19 -4.29 11.86
C ALA A 122 9.25 -4.49 10.76
N ASP A 123 8.85 -4.36 9.49
CA ASP A 123 9.76 -4.49 8.36
C ASP A 123 10.66 -3.26 8.21
N HIS A 124 10.14 -2.06 8.54
CA HIS A 124 10.84 -0.78 8.36
C HIS A 124 11.48 -0.20 9.62
N LEU A 125 11.08 -0.60 10.83
CA LEU A 125 11.68 -0.16 12.08
C LEU A 125 12.78 -1.12 12.51
N GLU A 126 13.98 -0.61 12.80
CA GLU A 126 15.06 -1.45 13.31
C GLU A 126 14.96 -1.67 14.82
N GLY A 127 14.89 -2.92 15.25
CA GLY A 127 14.93 -3.29 16.66
C GLY A 127 13.57 -3.33 17.35
N TRP A 128 12.48 -3.08 16.64
CA TRP A 128 11.12 -3.24 17.16
C TRP A 128 10.50 -4.52 16.59
N SER A 129 10.07 -5.41 17.46
CA SER A 129 9.33 -6.60 17.09
C SER A 129 7.88 -6.25 16.75
N ARG A 130 7.22 -7.12 15.98
CA ARG A 130 5.80 -6.99 15.66
C ARG A 130 4.91 -6.99 16.91
N SER A 131 5.31 -7.71 17.96
CA SER A 131 4.60 -7.77 19.24
C SER A 131 4.69 -6.44 19.99
N GLU A 132 5.88 -5.84 20.05
CA GLU A 132 6.10 -4.52 20.65
C GLU A 132 5.34 -3.43 19.89
N ILE A 133 5.36 -3.46 18.56
CA ILE A 133 4.56 -2.55 17.72
C ILE A 133 3.08 -2.70 18.00
N ALA A 134 2.56 -3.93 18.06
CA ALA A 134 1.15 -4.16 18.35
C ALA A 134 0.76 -3.66 19.75
N GLN A 135 1.65 -3.77 20.73
CA GLN A 135 1.45 -3.23 22.07
C GLN A 135 1.49 -1.69 22.04
N ASN A 136 2.46 -1.09 21.33
CA ASN A 136 2.61 0.35 21.20
C ASN A 136 1.43 1.02 20.45
N ILE A 137 0.81 0.31 19.51
CA ILE A 137 -0.46 0.73 18.89
C ILE A 137 -1.59 0.73 19.92
N LYS A 138 -1.68 -0.31 20.76
CA LYS A 138 -2.74 -0.43 21.78
C LYS A 138 -2.58 0.59 22.92
N THR A 139 -1.35 0.91 23.30
CA THR A 139 -1.04 1.90 24.34
C THR A 139 -1.10 3.34 23.84
N GLY A 140 -1.31 3.56 22.54
CA GLY A 140 -1.42 4.89 21.94
C GLY A 140 -0.08 5.57 21.65
N LYS A 141 1.04 4.86 21.76
CA LYS A 141 2.35 5.33 21.31
C LYS A 141 2.47 5.38 19.78
N ILE A 142 1.64 4.62 19.07
CA ILE A 142 1.53 4.67 17.61
C ILE A 142 0.10 5.03 17.23
N LEU A 143 -0.05 6.10 16.46
CA LEU A 143 -1.33 6.60 15.95
C LEU A 143 -1.34 6.54 14.43
N LEU A 144 -2.51 6.23 13.86
CA LEU A 144 -2.76 6.32 12.42
C LEU A 144 -3.75 7.45 12.18
N ASN A 145 -3.36 8.46 11.42
CA ASN A 145 -4.13 9.68 11.19
C ASN A 145 -4.63 10.29 12.53
N ASP A 146 -3.72 10.40 13.50
CA ASP A 146 -3.98 10.89 14.86
C ASP A 146 -5.01 10.09 15.67
N CYS A 147 -5.37 8.88 15.21
CA CYS A 147 -6.36 8.01 15.83
C CYS A 147 -5.75 6.69 16.33
N LEU A 148 -6.29 6.17 17.43
CA LEU A 148 -6.04 4.79 17.89
C LEU A 148 -6.62 3.80 16.90
N THR A 149 -5.83 2.81 16.50
CA THR A 149 -6.24 1.80 15.51
C THR A 149 -5.91 0.39 15.95
N LYS A 150 -6.44 -0.60 15.22
CA LYS A 150 -6.09 -2.00 15.44
C LYS A 150 -4.72 -2.28 14.81
N PRO A 151 -3.86 -3.11 15.42
CA PRO A 151 -2.59 -3.51 14.80
C PRO A 151 -2.74 -4.17 13.42
N SER A 152 -3.91 -4.76 13.14
CA SER A 152 -4.24 -5.37 11.86
C SER A 152 -4.79 -4.40 10.81
N GLN A 153 -4.87 -3.10 11.11
CA GLN A 153 -5.44 -2.10 10.22
C GLN A 153 -4.66 -2.05 8.91
N LYS A 154 -5.40 -1.97 7.80
CA LYS A 154 -4.79 -1.85 6.47
C LYS A 154 -4.42 -0.40 6.20
N LEU A 155 -3.23 -0.19 5.66
CA LEU A 155 -2.75 1.12 5.25
C LEU A 155 -3.30 1.49 3.87
N SER A 156 -3.65 2.75 3.72
CA SER A 156 -4.12 3.38 2.49
C SER A 156 -3.15 4.47 2.04
N VAL A 157 -3.26 4.87 0.78
CA VAL A 157 -2.48 6.01 0.26
C VAL A 157 -2.85 7.26 1.05
N HIS A 158 -1.85 8.07 1.39
CA HIS A 158 -1.96 9.28 2.22
C HIS A 158 -2.19 9.07 3.71
N ASP A 159 -2.20 7.82 4.20
CA ASP A 159 -2.18 7.59 5.64
C ASP A 159 -0.91 8.18 6.28
N LYS A 160 -1.08 8.74 7.47
CA LYS A 160 -0.02 9.27 8.32
C LYS A 160 0.12 8.40 9.56
N ILE A 161 1.30 7.90 9.83
CA ILE A 161 1.60 7.16 11.05
C ILE A 161 2.46 8.06 11.93
N PHE A 162 1.98 8.33 13.13
CA PHE A 162 2.73 9.06 14.14
C PHE A 162 3.22 8.08 15.20
N ILE A 163 4.50 8.17 15.54
CA ILE A 163 5.15 7.34 16.55
C ILE A 163 5.75 8.26 17.61
N ASP A 164 5.28 8.12 18.85
CA ASP A 164 5.84 8.82 20.01
C ASP A 164 6.72 7.85 20.81
N VAL A 165 8.03 8.12 20.81
CA VAL A 165 9.00 7.41 21.64
C VAL A 165 9.34 8.34 22.80
N LYS A 166 8.44 8.36 23.80
CA LYS A 166 8.69 8.84 25.16
C LYS A 166 8.80 7.66 26.11
#